data_AF-A0A2D6LV75-F1
#
_entry.id   AF-A0A2D6LV75-F1
#
_cell.length_a   1.000
_cell.length_b   1.000
_cell.length_c   1.000
_cell.angle_alpha   90.00
_cell.angle_beta   90.00
_cell.angle_gamma   90.00
#
_symmetry.space_group_name_H-M   'P 1'
#
loop_
_entity.id
_entity.type
_entity.pdbx_description
1 polymer ?
#
loop_
_entity_poly.entity_id
_entity_poly.type
_entity_poly.pdbx_seq_one_letter_code
_entity_poly.pdbx_strand_id
1 'polypeptide(L)'
;MGRATDYGRNLAVEINYVFETIPESEREEYIAKFLTEFRDFSFEGRKQGEPVNEGCNWELIDIDEIDVRNPEEYARLKKESIHLMYQKGTAGRVYDSVLEKLLKP
;
A
#
# COMPACT_ATOMS: atom_id res chain seq x y z
N MET A 1 -15.88 3.79 16.40
CA MET A 1 -15.04 3.64 15.19
C MET A 1 -15.15 4.91 14.36
N GLY A 2 -14.04 5.34 13.75
CA GLY A 2 -14.01 6.55 12.92
C GLY A 2 -13.96 6.22 11.43
N ARG A 3 -14.43 7.14 10.58
CA ARG A 3 -14.52 6.96 9.12
C ARG A 3 -13.22 6.50 8.44
N ALA A 4 -12.06 6.92 8.94
CA ALA A 4 -10.76 6.52 8.42
C ALA A 4 -10.47 5.02 8.62
N THR A 5 -10.82 4.48 9.78
CA THR A 5 -10.69 3.04 10.09
C THR A 5 -11.60 2.21 9.19
N ASP A 6 -12.86 2.64 9.02
CA ASP A 6 -13.81 1.91 8.16
C ASP A 6 -13.36 1.94 6.69
N TYR A 7 -12.82 3.06 6.22
CA TYR A 7 -12.24 3.16 4.89
C TYR A 7 -11.03 2.22 4.72
N GLY A 8 -10.09 2.20 5.67
CA GLY A 8 -8.93 1.31 5.61
C GLY A 8 -9.32 -0.17 5.58
N ARG A 9 -10.38 -0.56 6.30
CA ARG A 9 -10.93 -1.93 6.24
C ARG A 9 -11.50 -2.26 4.86
N ASN A 10 -12.26 -1.34 4.27
CA ASN A 10 -12.82 -1.56 2.93
C ASN A 10 -11.71 -1.64 1.87
N LEU A 11 -10.66 -0.84 2.02
CA LEU A 11 -9.49 -0.91 1.14
C LEU A 11 -8.75 -2.27 1.29
N ALA A 12 -8.64 -2.81 2.50
CA ALA A 12 -8.09 -4.14 2.71
C ALA A 12 -8.94 -5.24 2.05
N VAL A 13 -10.27 -5.09 2.03
CA VAL A 13 -11.17 -5.99 1.29
C VAL A 13 -10.91 -5.93 -0.22
N GLU A 14 -10.75 -4.72 -0.78
CA GLU A 14 -10.38 -4.55 -2.19
C GLU A 14 -9.03 -5.19 -2.52
N ILE A 15 -8.02 -5.00 -1.66
CA ILE A 15 -6.70 -5.63 -1.80
C ILE A 15 -6.82 -7.16 -1.78
N ASN A 16 -7.60 -7.73 -0.85
CA ASN A 16 -7.82 -9.17 -0.78
C ASN A 16 -8.50 -9.72 -2.04
N TYR A 17 -9.46 -9.00 -2.63
CA TYR A 17 -10.04 -9.41 -3.91
C TYR A 17 -9.00 -9.52 -5.03
N VAL A 18 -8.00 -8.63 -5.05
CA VAL A 18 -6.88 -8.76 -6.00
C VAL A 18 -6.05 -10.00 -5.69
N PHE A 19 -5.74 -10.28 -4.42
CA PHE A 19 -5.02 -11.50 -4.03
C PHE A 19 -5.74 -12.78 -4.47
N GLU A 20 -7.07 -12.79 -4.41
CA GLU A 20 -7.89 -13.92 -4.87
C GLU A 20 -7.79 -14.14 -6.39
N THR A 21 -7.48 -13.10 -7.16
CA THR A 21 -7.27 -13.21 -8.62
C THR A 21 -5.91 -13.79 -8.99
N ILE A 22 -4.97 -13.85 -8.05
CA ILE A 22 -3.65 -14.46 -8.23
C ILE A 22 -3.81 -15.99 -8.15
N PRO A 23 -3.16 -16.76 -9.05
CA PRO A 23 -3.15 -18.22 -8.99
C PRO A 23 -2.76 -18.73 -7.61
N GLU A 24 -3.46 -19.76 -7.12
CA GLU A 24 -3.25 -20.29 -5.77
C GLU A 24 -1.80 -20.71 -5.51
N SER A 25 -1.11 -21.23 -6.52
CA SER A 25 0.30 -21.62 -6.45
C SER A 25 1.28 -20.46 -6.24
N GLU A 26 0.88 -19.23 -6.58
CA GLU A 26 1.73 -18.03 -6.52
C GLU A 26 1.27 -17.05 -5.43
N ARG A 27 0.05 -17.24 -4.90
CA ARG A 27 -0.62 -16.28 -4.01
C ARG A 27 0.16 -16.01 -2.73
N GLU A 28 0.73 -17.02 -2.10
CA GLU A 28 1.48 -16.85 -0.86
C GLU A 28 2.71 -15.94 -1.06
N GLU A 29 3.48 -16.19 -2.12
CA GLU A 29 4.64 -15.38 -2.47
C GLU A 29 4.24 -13.95 -2.86
N TYR A 30 3.17 -13.82 -3.65
CA TYR A 30 2.63 -12.51 -4.03
C TYR A 30 2.27 -11.68 -2.80
N ILE A 31 1.51 -12.26 -1.86
CA ILE A 31 1.10 -11.58 -0.62
C ILE A 31 2.33 -11.20 0.21
N ALA A 32 3.32 -12.08 0.31
CA ALA A 32 4.54 -11.81 1.07
C ALA A 32 5.34 -10.63 0.49
N LYS A 33 5.50 -10.57 -0.83
CA LYS A 33 6.17 -9.45 -1.53
C LYS A 33 5.37 -8.16 -1.40
N PHE A 34 4.05 -8.22 -1.60
CA PHE A 34 3.17 -7.08 -1.43
C PHE A 34 3.30 -6.51 -0.02
N LEU A 35 3.20 -7.34 1.02
CA LEU A 35 3.28 -6.89 2.40
C LEU A 35 4.65 -6.34 2.76
N THR A 36 5.72 -6.88 2.18
CA THR A 36 7.09 -6.36 2.39
C THR A 36 7.20 -4.95 1.85
N GLU A 37 6.84 -4.73 0.59
CA GLU A 37 6.88 -3.42 -0.07
C GLU A 37 5.88 -2.44 0.57
N PHE A 38 4.67 -2.90 0.90
CA PHE A 38 3.62 -2.06 1.47
C PHE A 38 3.99 -1.58 2.88
N ARG A 39 4.69 -2.40 3.68
CA ARG A 39 5.17 -2.06 5.02
C ARG A 39 6.28 -1.02 5.03
N ASP A 40 7.05 -0.97 3.95
CA ASP A 40 8.14 0.00 3.76
C ASP A 40 7.59 1.39 3.37
N PHE A 41 6.56 1.84 4.10
CA PHE A 41 5.90 3.11 3.88
C PHE A 41 6.34 4.12 4.94
N SER A 42 6.80 5.28 4.50
CA SER A 42 7.10 6.42 5.38
C SER A 42 6.11 7.56 5.16
N PHE A 43 5.51 8.06 6.25
CA PHE A 43 4.73 9.31 6.23
C PHE A 43 5.62 10.56 6.29
N GLU A 44 6.92 10.40 6.52
CA GLU A 44 7.88 11.51 6.51
C GLU A 44 8.20 11.90 5.07
N GLY A 45 8.22 13.21 4.80
CA GLY A 45 8.68 13.70 3.51
C GLY A 45 10.19 13.48 3.36
N ARG A 46 10.63 13.10 2.16
CA ARG A 46 12.05 12.95 1.82
C ARG A 46 12.86 14.18 2.22
N LYS A 47 13.98 13.99 2.92
CA LYS A 47 14.94 15.06 3.20
C LYS A 47 15.80 15.31 1.96
N GLN A 48 16.32 16.53 1.83
CA GLN A 48 17.19 16.87 0.71
C GLN A 48 18.45 15.97 0.70
N GLY A 49 18.63 15.19 -0.36
CA GLY A 49 19.80 14.31 -0.55
C GLY A 49 19.58 12.82 -0.30
N GLU A 50 18.40 12.40 0.19
CA GLU A 50 18.06 10.98 0.33
C GLU A 50 17.78 10.32 -1.04
N PRO A 51 18.08 9.01 -1.22
CA PRO A 51 17.75 8.26 -2.44
C PRO A 51 16.28 8.43 -2.82
N VAL A 52 15.96 8.39 -4.12
CA VAL A 52 14.58 8.60 -4.63
C VAL A 52 13.59 7.59 -4.03
N ASN A 53 14.09 6.44 -3.57
CA ASN A 53 13.31 5.31 -3.08
C ASN A 53 13.13 5.31 -1.56
N GLU A 54 13.64 6.31 -0.84
CA GLU A 54 13.39 6.51 0.59
C GLU A 54 12.49 7.74 0.76
N GLY A 55 11.17 7.54 0.76
CA GLY A 55 10.20 8.62 1.05
C GLY A 55 9.25 8.95 -0.10
N CYS A 56 8.29 8.06 -0.32
CA CYS A 56 6.85 8.31 -0.48
C CYS A 56 6.32 9.49 -1.32
N ASN A 57 6.99 9.99 -2.35
CA ASN A 57 6.32 11.01 -3.17
C ASN A 57 6.37 10.82 -4.67
N TRP A 58 7.08 9.81 -5.17
CA TRP A 58 7.27 9.64 -6.61
C TRP A 58 7.55 8.18 -7.00
N GLU A 59 7.13 7.19 -6.20
CA GLU A 59 7.38 5.78 -6.51
C GLU A 59 6.75 5.35 -7.84
N LEU A 60 5.70 6.06 -8.30
CA LEU A 60 5.04 5.84 -9.58
C LEU A 60 5.38 6.88 -10.66
N ILE A 61 6.26 7.86 -10.41
CA ILE A 61 6.51 8.95 -11.37
C ILE A 61 7.08 8.45 -12.70
N ASP A 62 7.84 7.35 -12.63
CA ASP A 62 8.53 6.74 -13.77
C ASP A 62 7.81 5.47 -14.27
N ILE A 63 6.60 5.18 -13.78
CA ILE A 63 5.80 4.00 -14.16
C ILE A 63 4.65 4.45 -15.07
N ASP A 64 4.79 4.20 -16.38
CA ASP A 64 3.77 4.53 -17.38
C ASP A 64 2.50 3.66 -17.27
N GLU A 65 2.65 2.41 -16.82
CA GLU A 65 1.55 1.46 -16.61
C GLU A 65 1.84 0.57 -15.39
N ILE A 66 0.88 0.46 -14.48
CA ILE A 66 1.01 -0.32 -13.24
C ILE A 66 0.45 -1.73 -13.48
N ASP A 67 1.28 -2.75 -13.35
CA ASP A 67 0.82 -4.13 -13.36
C ASP A 67 0.38 -4.56 -11.96
N VAL A 68 -0.94 -4.72 -11.77
CA VAL A 68 -1.49 -5.22 -10.50
C VAL A 68 -1.10 -6.67 -10.21
N ARG A 69 -0.59 -7.43 -11.18
CA ARG A 69 0.02 -8.76 -10.96
C ARG A 69 1.46 -8.69 -10.50
N ASN A 70 2.09 -7.52 -10.57
CA ASN A 70 3.33 -7.27 -9.86
C ASN A 70 2.99 -6.80 -8.42
N PRO A 71 3.31 -7.60 -7.38
CA PRO A 71 2.93 -7.26 -6.01
C PRO A 71 3.58 -5.98 -5.49
N GLU A 72 4.78 -5.64 -5.97
CA GLU A 72 5.50 -4.43 -5.55
C GLU A 72 4.86 -3.18 -6.15
N GLU A 73 4.62 -3.17 -7.46
CA GLU A 73 3.96 -2.04 -8.14
C GLU A 73 2.55 -1.81 -7.57
N TYR A 74 1.81 -2.89 -7.30
CA TYR A 74 0.50 -2.78 -6.67
C TYR A 74 0.57 -2.21 -5.25
N ALA A 75 1.57 -2.62 -4.45
CA ALA A 75 1.80 -2.06 -3.13
C ALA A 75 2.12 -0.55 -3.21
N ARG A 76 3.01 -0.14 -4.13
CA ARG A 76 3.36 1.27 -4.38
C ARG A 76 2.14 2.10 -4.78
N LEU A 77 1.26 1.57 -5.63
CA LEU A 77 -0.01 2.21 -5.98
C LEU A 77 -0.90 2.46 -4.76
N LYS A 78 -1.06 1.47 -3.88
CA LYS A 78 -1.87 1.63 -2.67
C LYS A 78 -1.23 2.55 -1.65
N LYS A 79 0.09 2.49 -1.49
CA LYS A 79 0.89 3.44 -0.69
C LYS A 79 0.62 4.87 -1.15
N GLU A 80 0.80 5.15 -2.44
CA GLU A 80 0.61 6.49 -3.00
C GLU A 80 -0.84 6.98 -2.88
N SER A 81 -1.81 6.12 -3.15
CA SER A 81 -3.24 6.44 -3.00
C SER A 81 -3.60 6.87 -1.56
N ILE A 82 -3.01 6.23 -0.55
CA ILE A 82 -3.19 6.61 0.86
C ILE A 82 -2.41 7.89 1.18
N HIS A 83 -1.20 8.04 0.65
CA HIS A 83 -0.36 9.22 0.88
C HIS A 83 -1.00 10.52 0.38
N LEU A 84 -1.66 10.47 -0.78
CA LEU A 84 -2.31 11.61 -1.42
C LEU A 84 -3.56 12.11 -0.68
N MET A 85 -3.97 11.46 0.41
CA MET A 85 -5.04 11.96 1.26
C MET A 85 -4.67 13.30 1.92
N TYR A 86 -5.65 14.22 1.98
CA TYR A 86 -5.48 15.61 2.42
C TYR A 86 -4.89 15.78 3.84
N GLN A 87 -5.10 14.81 4.74
CA GLN A 87 -4.62 14.86 6.12
C GLN A 87 -3.71 13.66 6.43
N LYS A 88 -2.43 13.91 6.71
CA LYS A 88 -1.44 12.85 7.00
C LYS A 88 -1.83 11.97 8.20
N GLY A 89 -2.41 12.55 9.25
CA GLY A 89 -2.93 11.77 10.39
C GLY A 89 -4.16 10.91 10.05
N THR A 90 -4.90 11.25 8.98
CA THR A 90 -5.97 10.39 8.46
C THR A 90 -5.39 9.28 7.58
N ALA A 91 -4.40 9.60 6.75
CA ALA A 91 -3.65 8.63 5.94
C ALA A 91 -3.00 7.55 6.81
N GLY A 92 -2.35 7.94 7.92
CA GLY A 92 -1.79 7.00 8.91
C GLY A 92 -2.84 6.04 9.47
N ARG A 93 -3.98 6.57 9.93
CA ARG A 93 -5.07 5.74 10.46
C ARG A 93 -5.69 4.79 9.43
N VAL A 94 -5.73 5.19 8.16
CA VAL A 94 -6.17 4.32 7.06
C VAL A 94 -5.16 3.19 6.87
N TYR A 95 -3.87 3.54 6.75
CA TYR A 95 -2.77 2.60 6.55
C TYR A 95 -2.68 1.55 7.66
N ASP A 96 -2.69 1.99 8.93
CA ASP A 96 -2.69 1.09 10.09
C ASP A 96 -3.87 0.13 10.07
N SER A 97 -5.06 0.62 9.67
CA SER A 97 -6.25 -0.20 9.59
C SER A 97 -6.22 -1.19 8.42
N VAL A 98 -5.53 -0.87 7.32
CA VAL A 98 -5.28 -1.82 6.23
C VAL A 98 -4.38 -2.94 6.73
N LEU A 99 -3.23 -2.58 7.33
CA LEU A 99 -2.26 -3.54 7.86
C LEU A 99 -2.88 -4.45 8.93
N GLU A 100 -3.64 -3.89 9.87
CA GLU A 100 -4.31 -4.70 10.90
C GLU A 100 -5.20 -5.78 10.26
N LYS A 101 -5.93 -5.43 9.20
CA LYS A 101 -6.85 -6.36 8.55
C LYS A 101 -6.13 -7.39 7.66
N LEU A 102 -5.07 -7.00 6.97
CA LEU A 102 -4.29 -7.94 6.14
C LEU A 102 -3.47 -8.93 6.96
N LEU A 103 -3.03 -8.54 8.17
CA LEU A 103 -2.20 -9.38 9.05
C LEU A 103 -2.99 -10.24 10.04
N LYS A 104 -4.29 -9.94 10.22
CA LYS A 104 -5.22 -10.74 11.01
C LYS A 104 -6.41 -11.11 10.10
N PRO A 105 -6.26 -12.14 9.23
CA PRO A 105 -7.34 -12.58 8.36
C PRO A 105 -8.65 -12.80 9.14
#